data_AF-A0A2D4XN46-F1
#
_entry.id   AF-A0A2D4XN46-F1
#
_cell.length_a   1.000
_cell.length_b   1.000
_cell.length_c   1.000
_cell.angle_alpha   90.00
_cell.angle_beta   90.00
_cell.angle_gamma   90.00
#
_symmetry.space_group_name_H-M   'P 1'
#
loop_
_entity.id
_entity.type
_entity.pdbx_description
1 polymer ?
#
loop_
_entity_poly.entity_id
_entity_poly.type
_entity_poly.pdbx_seq_one_letter_code
_entity_poly.pdbx_strand_id
1 'polypeptide(L)'
;MFMKFYLKILLTISYLVGLAYAVTFYYIDFFLWITNNLVPFEYQNLLVCILYLPALAYLIFRIWKFKNIDKNTKGNWTVLLLFVSIVTMPIYIWRKDDIFIEENDNKRN
;
A
#
# COMPACT_ATOMS: atom_id res chain seq x y z
N MET A 1 -0.76 17.85 -4.78
CA MET A 1 -1.87 17.23 -5.54
C MET A 1 -2.47 16.15 -4.67
N PHE A 2 -3.71 16.33 -4.22
CA PHE A 2 -4.39 15.43 -3.30
C PHE A 2 -4.57 14.03 -3.90
N MET A 3 -4.52 12.99 -3.06
CA MET A 3 -4.87 11.65 -3.51
C MET A 3 -6.37 11.59 -3.72
N LYS A 4 -6.79 11.43 -4.96
CA LYS A 4 -8.22 11.34 -5.27
C LYS A 4 -8.84 10.12 -4.59
N PHE A 5 -10.09 10.25 -4.15
CA PHE A 5 -10.77 9.24 -3.35
C PHE A 5 -10.79 7.85 -4.02
N TYR A 6 -11.07 7.79 -5.33
CA TYR A 6 -11.03 6.52 -6.06
C TYR A 6 -9.66 5.84 -6.04
N LEU A 7 -8.57 6.61 -5.99
CA LEU A 7 -7.22 6.07 -5.88
C LEU A 7 -6.95 5.56 -4.47
N LYS A 8 -7.46 6.23 -3.44
CA LYS A 8 -7.43 5.73 -2.05
C LYS A 8 -8.14 4.38 -1.95
N ILE A 9 -9.30 4.24 -2.58
CA ILE A 9 -10.04 2.96 -2.65
C ILE A 9 -9.23 1.90 -3.40
N LEU A 10 -8.72 2.21 -4.60
CA LEU A 10 -7.94 1.24 -5.39
C LEU A 10 -6.73 0.71 -4.62
N LEU A 11 -5.97 1.60 -3.99
CA LEU A 11 -4.80 1.23 -3.18
C LEU A 11 -5.18 0.41 -1.94
N THR A 12 -6.35 0.72 -1.33
CA THR A 12 -6.88 -0.06 -0.21
C THR A 12 -7.27 -1.47 -0.66
N ILE A 13 -7.90 -1.62 -1.84
CA ILE A 13 -8.23 -2.93 -2.41
C ILE A 13 -6.95 -3.73 -2.68
N SER A 14 -5.94 -3.12 -3.32
CA SER A 14 -4.64 -3.77 -3.55
C SER A 14 -3.98 -4.23 -2.24
N TYR A 15 -4.06 -3.40 -1.19
CA TYR A 15 -3.58 -3.76 0.14
C TYR A 15 -4.37 -4.93 0.76
N LEU A 16 -5.71 -4.92 0.67
CA LEU A 16 -6.56 -5.99 1.19
C LEU A 16 -6.30 -7.33 0.48
N VAL A 17 -6.06 -7.30 -0.84
CA VAL A 17 -5.65 -8.49 -1.60
C VAL A 17 -4.32 -9.03 -1.11
N GLY A 18 -3.33 -8.15 -0.88
CA GLY A 18 -2.04 -8.52 -0.29
C GLY A 18 -2.18 -9.12 1.11
N LEU A 19 -3.07 -8.56 1.94
CA LEU A 19 -3.37 -9.10 3.28
C LEU A 19 -4.03 -10.48 3.21
N ALA A 20 -5.05 -10.64 2.36
CA ALA A 20 -5.73 -11.91 2.20
C ALA A 20 -4.75 -13.00 1.75
N TYR A 21 -3.81 -12.67 0.87
CA TYR A 21 -2.73 -13.57 0.50
C TYR A 21 -1.72 -13.81 1.63
N ALA A 22 -1.40 -12.83 2.46
CA ALA A 22 -0.58 -13.09 3.65
C ALA A 22 -1.24 -14.13 4.58
N VAL A 23 -2.57 -14.15 4.65
CA VAL A 23 -3.32 -15.16 5.42
C VAL A 23 -3.22 -16.56 4.80
N THR A 24 -3.10 -16.71 3.47
CA THR A 24 -2.93 -18.04 2.84
C THR A 24 -1.64 -18.73 3.24
N PHE A 25 -0.58 -17.96 3.51
CA PHE A 25 0.67 -18.51 4.03
C PHE A 25 0.50 -19.17 5.41
N TYR A 26 -0.40 -18.64 6.25
CA TYR A 26 -0.69 -19.21 7.56
C TYR A 26 -1.78 -20.29 7.50
N TYR A 27 -2.70 -20.20 6.55
CA TYR A 27 -3.83 -21.11 6.37
C TYR A 27 -4.02 -21.41 4.89
N ILE A 28 -3.39 -22.49 4.41
CA ILE A 28 -3.43 -22.93 3.01
C ILE A 28 -4.88 -23.16 2.53
N ASP A 29 -5.76 -23.65 3.42
CA ASP A 29 -7.16 -23.93 3.09
C ASP A 29 -8.07 -22.69 3.03
N PHE A 30 -7.60 -21.52 3.49
CA PHE A 30 -8.42 -20.30 3.57
C PHE A 30 -8.91 -19.85 2.18
N PHE A 31 -8.07 -19.98 1.15
CA PHE A 31 -8.44 -19.64 -0.23
C PHE A 31 -9.05 -20.80 -1.00
N LEU A 32 -8.87 -22.05 -0.58
CA LEU A 32 -9.53 -23.20 -1.21
C LEU A 32 -11.06 -23.05 -1.13
N TRP A 33 -11.57 -22.54 -0.01
CA TRP A 33 -13.00 -22.25 0.17
C TRP A 33 -13.51 -21.11 -0.72
N ILE A 34 -12.73 -20.04 -0.91
CA ILE A 34 -13.13 -18.85 -1.68
C ILE A 34 -12.99 -19.10 -3.19
N THR A 35 -11.87 -19.68 -3.60
CA THR A 35 -11.52 -19.84 -5.00
C THR A 35 -12.12 -21.10 -5.60
N ASN A 36 -12.57 -22.08 -4.81
CA ASN A 36 -13.26 -23.28 -5.30
C ASN A 36 -12.51 -23.96 -6.48
N ASN A 37 -11.16 -24.00 -6.41
CA ASN A 37 -10.25 -24.43 -7.49
C ASN A 37 -10.33 -23.66 -8.83
N LEU A 38 -10.94 -22.47 -8.88
CA LEU A 38 -11.03 -21.63 -10.08
C LEU A 38 -9.67 -21.13 -10.58
N VAL A 39 -8.69 -20.97 -9.70
CA VAL A 39 -7.35 -20.46 -10.04
C VAL A 39 -6.29 -21.28 -9.28
N PRO A 40 -5.38 -21.98 -9.99
CA PRO A 40 -4.29 -22.71 -9.35
C PRO A 40 -3.45 -21.79 -8.45
N PHE A 41 -3.00 -22.31 -7.32
CA PHE A 41 -2.24 -21.57 -6.30
C PHE A 41 -1.04 -20.78 -6.88
N GLU A 42 -0.37 -21.34 -7.89
CA GLU A 42 0.75 -20.72 -8.59
C GLU A 42 0.39 -19.37 -9.24
N TYR A 43 -0.82 -19.24 -9.77
CA TYR A 43 -1.30 -18.00 -10.38
C TYR A 43 -1.82 -16.99 -9.35
N GLN A 44 -2.18 -17.43 -8.14
CA GLN A 44 -2.60 -16.53 -7.06
C GLN A 44 -1.43 -15.63 -6.62
N ASN A 45 -0.21 -16.18 -6.56
CA ASN A 45 0.99 -15.41 -6.25
C ASN A 45 1.28 -14.32 -7.31
N LEU A 46 1.10 -14.66 -8.60
CA LEU A 46 1.26 -13.71 -9.69
C LEU A 46 0.26 -12.54 -9.58
N LEU A 47 -1.02 -12.84 -9.33
CA LEU A 47 -2.07 -11.83 -9.17
C LEU A 47 -1.78 -10.89 -8.00
N VAL A 48 -1.32 -11.43 -6.88
CA VAL A 48 -0.97 -10.63 -5.70
C VAL A 48 0.24 -9.75 -5.99
N CYS A 49 1.28 -10.28 -6.64
CA CYS A 49 2.43 -9.49 -7.05
C CYS A 49 2.04 -8.31 -7.96
N ILE A 50 1.16 -8.54 -8.93
CA ILE A 50 0.70 -7.49 -9.88
C ILE A 50 -0.16 -6.43 -9.20
N LEU A 51 -0.92 -6.77 -8.15
CA LEU A 51 -1.79 -5.80 -7.48
C LEU A 51 -1.09 -5.06 -6.33
N TYR A 52 -0.30 -5.78 -5.53
CA TYR A 52 0.29 -5.25 -4.31
C TYR A 52 1.60 -4.50 -4.55
N LEU A 53 2.52 -5.05 -5.36
CA LEU A 53 3.82 -4.42 -5.59
C LEU A 53 3.72 -3.05 -6.28
N PRO A 54 2.88 -2.87 -7.33
CA PRO A 54 2.70 -1.54 -7.93
C PRO A 54 2.03 -0.55 -6.96
N ALA A 55 1.11 -1.00 -6.11
CA ALA A 55 0.50 -0.15 -5.09
C ALA A 55 1.55 0.34 -4.08
N LEU A 56 2.41 -0.56 -3.61
CA LEU A 56 3.52 -0.22 -2.71
C LEU A 56 4.53 0.71 -3.37
N ALA A 57 4.95 0.41 -4.60
CA ALA A 57 5.87 1.24 -5.38
C ALA A 57 5.29 2.64 -5.61
N TYR A 58 3.99 2.74 -5.89
CA TYR A 58 3.29 4.02 -6.03
C TYR A 58 3.33 4.85 -4.74
N LEU A 59 3.05 4.23 -3.57
CA LEU A 59 3.09 4.93 -2.29
C LEU A 59 4.50 5.44 -1.96
N ILE A 60 5.52 4.62 -2.22
CA ILE A 60 6.92 5.03 -2.04
C ILE A 60 7.24 6.20 -2.98
N PHE A 61 6.96 6.06 -4.28
CA PHE A 61 7.15 7.15 -5.24
C PHE A 61 6.47 8.44 -4.79
N ARG A 62 5.26 8.34 -4.23
CA ARG A 62 4.49 9.47 -3.72
C ARG A 62 5.16 10.16 -2.54
N ILE A 63 5.70 9.42 -1.56
CA ILE A 63 6.49 9.99 -0.46
C ILE A 63 7.64 10.85 -0.99
N TRP A 64 8.36 10.33 -1.98
CA TRP A 64 9.55 10.99 -2.53
C TRP A 64 9.22 12.17 -3.46
N LYS A 65 7.96 12.29 -3.89
CA LYS A 65 7.49 13.43 -4.69
C LYS A 65 7.37 14.72 -3.86
N PHE A 66 7.15 14.64 -2.56
CA PHE A 66 7.10 15.82 -1.69
C PHE A 66 8.50 16.44 -1.59
N LYS A 67 8.64 17.74 -1.88
CA LYS A 67 9.95 18.41 -1.89
C LYS A 67 10.32 18.97 -0.53
N ASN A 68 9.35 19.52 0.21
CA ASN A 68 9.58 20.29 1.43
C ASN A 68 9.47 19.46 2.73
N ILE A 69 9.25 18.16 2.61
CA ILE A 69 9.27 17.22 3.74
C ILE A 69 10.71 16.77 4.01
N ASP A 70 11.06 16.67 5.29
CA ASP A 70 12.38 16.24 5.73
C ASP A 70 12.74 14.84 5.20
N LYS A 71 14.02 14.64 4.85
CA LYS A 71 14.49 13.40 4.22
C LYS A 71 14.47 12.22 5.20
N ASN A 72 14.76 12.44 6.48
CA ASN A 72 14.67 11.38 7.50
C ASN A 72 13.22 10.95 7.69
N THR A 73 12.29 11.90 7.70
CA THR A 73 10.86 11.60 7.77
C THR A 73 10.40 10.74 6.58
N LYS A 74 10.80 11.08 5.35
CA LYS A 74 10.51 10.26 4.16
C LYS A 74 11.13 8.87 4.25
N GLY A 75 12.37 8.78 4.70
CA GLY A 75 13.10 7.53 4.89
C GLY A 75 12.38 6.61 5.88
N ASN A 76 12.02 7.14 7.05
CA ASN A 76 11.28 6.39 8.08
C ASN A 76 9.96 5.85 7.55
N TRP A 77 9.18 6.68 6.84
CA TRP A 77 7.93 6.22 6.23
C TRP A 77 8.11 5.20 5.12
N THR A 78 9.19 5.29 4.35
CA THR A 78 9.53 4.27 3.34
C THR A 78 9.84 2.93 4.00
N VAL A 79 10.66 2.93 5.06
CA VAL A 79 10.99 1.73 5.85
C VAL A 79 9.73 1.15 6.48
N LEU A 80 8.88 2.00 7.07
CA LEU A 80 7.61 1.59 7.66
C LEU A 80 6.66 0.94 6.63
N LEU A 81 6.59 1.48 5.40
CA LEU A 81 5.81 0.90 4.33
C LEU A 81 6.37 -0.43 3.82
N LEU A 82 7.69 -0.64 3.86
CA LEU A 82 8.31 -1.87 3.40
C LEU A 82 8.19 -3.01 4.42
N PHE A 83 8.44 -2.73 5.70
CA PHE A 83 8.55 -3.77 6.74
C PHE A 83 7.29 -3.92 7.59
N VAL A 84 6.46 -2.88 7.69
CA VAL A 84 5.25 -2.87 8.54
C VAL A 84 4.02 -2.48 7.70
N SER A 85 4.02 -2.87 6.43
CA SER A 85 3.02 -2.51 5.42
C SER A 85 1.58 -2.80 5.87
N ILE A 86 1.38 -3.88 6.62
CA ILE A 86 0.10 -4.29 7.21
C ILE A 86 -0.56 -3.12 7.96
N VAL A 87 0.18 -2.36 8.74
CA VAL A 87 -0.41 -1.25 9.51
C VAL A 87 -0.21 0.09 8.79
N THR A 88 0.92 0.25 8.12
CA THR A 88 1.38 1.56 7.66
C THR A 88 0.77 1.96 6.33
N MET A 89 0.47 1.02 5.42
CA MET A 89 -0.21 1.33 4.14
C MET A 89 -1.58 2.00 4.33
N PRO A 90 -2.53 1.45 5.12
CA PRO A 90 -3.84 2.08 5.29
C PRO A 90 -3.72 3.44 5.98
N ILE A 91 -2.86 3.57 7.00
CA ILE A 91 -2.59 4.85 7.66
C ILE A 91 -2.05 5.87 6.66
N TYR A 92 -1.14 5.44 5.77
CA TYR A 92 -0.56 6.31 4.78
C TYR A 92 -1.61 6.79 3.77
N ILE A 93 -2.38 5.86 3.20
CA ILE A 93 -3.40 6.10 2.18
C ILE A 93 -4.47 7.09 2.69
N TRP A 94 -4.94 6.89 3.92
CA TRP A 94 -6.09 7.63 4.44
C TRP A 94 -5.74 8.88 5.22
N ARG A 95 -4.54 8.98 5.78
CA ARG A 95 -4.18 10.08 6.68
C ARG A 95 -2.82 10.71 6.38
N LYS A 96 -1.75 9.92 6.28
CA LYS A 96 -0.40 10.51 6.24
C LYS A 96 -0.15 11.32 4.97
N ASP A 97 -0.72 10.91 3.84
CA ASP A 97 -0.59 11.65 2.60
C ASP A 97 -1.14 13.08 2.70
N ASP A 98 -2.32 13.23 3.32
CA ASP A 98 -2.99 14.51 3.48
C ASP A 98 -2.15 15.45 4.38
N ILE A 99 -1.59 14.89 5.48
CA ILE A 99 -0.65 15.61 6.36
C ILE A 99 0.61 16.05 5.61
N PHE A 100 1.18 15.19 4.76
CA PHE A 100 2.36 15.55 3.97
C PHE A 100 2.08 16.62 2.92
N ILE A 101 0.85 16.71 2.39
CA ILE A 101 0.45 17.80 1.51
C ILE A 101 0.43 19.11 2.30
N GLU A 102 -0.25 19.13 3.44
CA GLU A 102 -0.34 20.32 4.31
C GLU A 102 1.05 20.81 4.75
N GLU A 103 1.91 19.92 5.24
CA GLU A 103 3.27 20.26 5.65
C GLU A 103 4.12 20.76 4.47
N ASN A 104 3.95 20.19 3.28
CA ASN A 104 4.70 20.58 2.09
C ASN A 104 4.28 21.95 1.56
N ASP A 105 2.99 22.28 1.65
CA ASP A 105 2.43 23.54 1.17
C ASP A 105 2.67 24.66 2.19
N ASN A 106 2.56 24.40 3.50
CA ASN A 106 2.88 25.39 4.55
C ASN A 106 4.35 25.85 4.52
N LYS A 107 5.29 24.98 4.14
CA LYS A 107 6.72 25.33 4.00
C LYS A 107 7.06 26.01 2.68
N ARG A 108 6.11 26.12 1.76
CA ARG A 108 6.28 26.79 0.46
C ARG A 108 5.91 28.28 0.53
N ASN A 109 5.04 28.65 1.46
CA ASN A 109 4.67 30.03 1.79
C ASN A 109 5.61 30.60 2.85
#